data_AF-A0A1I8BES4-F1
#
_entry.id   AF-A0A1I8BES4-F1
#
_cell.length_a   1.000
_cell.length_b   1.000
_cell.length_c   1.000
_cell.angle_alpha   90.00
_cell.angle_beta   90.00
_cell.angle_gamma   90.00
#
_symmetry.space_group_name_H-M   'P 1'
#
loop_
_entity.id
_entity.type
_entity.pdbx_description
1 polymer ?
#
loop_
_entity_poly.entity_id
_entity_poly.type
_entity_poly.pdbx_seq_one_letter_code
_entity_poly.pdbx_strand_id
1 'polypeptide(L)'
;MRQLNLTEMSKKILKVVVPRIDPPYLNTINYNNQCNDVTMLYGPGIVWEILCDMANRLNLTYKIENVEVEGWGKRFDNDTWTGAFGRLNDGKAEILAGGSMMTPDRNKAFDFSDPIGYQSSSILIKVPRRENFVAQMLAYAFGWKAFTDDPEFSKIITDRNLVILVDSLENGIQTVQQFDGNAAFVAPSGRLRVLASLE
;
A
#
# COMPACT_ATOMS: atom_id res chain seq x y z
N MET A 1 -13.34 12.34 -20.07
CA MET A 1 -12.51 11.17 -20.45
C MET A 1 -13.22 10.39 -21.53
N ARG A 2 -12.48 9.91 -22.54
CA ARG A 2 -13.03 9.10 -23.64
C ARG A 2 -13.16 7.66 -23.14
N GLN A 3 -14.37 7.20 -22.81
CA GLN A 3 -14.60 5.79 -22.49
C GLN A 3 -14.23 4.96 -23.72
N LEU A 4 -13.17 4.17 -23.61
CA LEU A 4 -12.82 3.20 -24.63
C LEU A 4 -13.80 2.03 -24.51
N ASN A 5 -14.34 1.60 -25.65
CA ASN A 5 -15.17 0.40 -25.70
C ASN A 5 -14.30 -0.82 -25.37
N LEU A 6 -14.82 -1.82 -24.64
CA LEU A 6 -14.12 -3.07 -24.31
C LEU A 6 -13.51 -3.74 -25.56
N THR A 7 -14.19 -3.66 -26.70
CA THR A 7 -13.69 -4.17 -27.99
C THR A 7 -12.48 -3.42 -28.52
N GLU A 8 -12.30 -2.16 -28.15
CA GLU A 8 -11.12 -1.36 -28.48
C GLU A 8 -9.98 -1.59 -27.48
N MET A 9 -10.31 -1.83 -26.20
CA MET A 9 -9.32 -2.12 -25.16
C MET A 9 -8.64 -3.47 -25.36
N SER A 10 -9.39 -4.51 -25.76
CA SER A 10 -8.83 -5.85 -26.01
C SER A 10 -7.82 -5.89 -27.18
N LYS A 11 -7.83 -4.86 -28.03
CA LYS A 11 -6.88 -4.72 -29.16
C LYS A 11 -5.62 -3.93 -28.80
N LYS A 12 -5.54 -3.38 -27.59
CA LYS A 12 -4.41 -2.56 -27.12
C LYS A 12 -3.60 -3.29 -26.07
N ILE A 13 -2.32 -2.94 -25.99
CA ILE A 13 -1.47 -3.31 -24.86
C ILE A 13 -1.58 -2.19 -23.83
N LEU A 14 -2.26 -2.46 -22.72
CA LEU A 14 -2.42 -1.51 -21.62
C LEU A 14 -1.11 -1.39 -20.84
N LYS A 15 -0.70 -0.18 -20.48
CA LYS A 15 0.48 0.05 -19.64
C LYS A 15 0.07 0.08 -18.18
N VAL A 16 0.69 -0.78 -17.39
CA VAL A 16 0.47 -0.91 -15.96
C VAL A 16 1.64 -0.29 -15.22
N VAL A 17 1.37 0.61 -14.28
CA VAL A 17 2.36 1.12 -13.33
C VAL A 17 2.15 0.46 -11.97
N VAL A 18 3.26 0.05 -11.35
CA VAL A 18 3.31 -0.50 -10.00
C VAL A 18 4.10 0.47 -9.12
N PRO A 19 3.54 1.00 -8.02
CA PRO A 19 4.19 2.03 -7.21
C PRO A 19 5.39 1.51 -6.41
N ARG A 20 5.26 0.31 -5.82
CA ARG A 20 6.28 -0.39 -5.03
C ARG A 20 5.79 -1.80 -4.71
N ILE A 21 6.70 -2.65 -4.22
CA ILE A 21 6.35 -3.90 -3.53
C ILE A 21 5.66 -3.52 -2.21
N ASP A 22 4.48 -4.08 -1.96
CA ASP A 22 3.62 -3.74 -0.81
C ASP A 22 2.81 -4.98 -0.39
N PRO A 23 3.42 -5.95 0.31
CA PRO A 23 2.72 -7.15 0.73
C PRO A 23 1.55 -6.83 1.67
N PRO A 24 0.42 -7.58 1.59
CA PRO A 24 0.16 -8.73 0.72
C PRO A 24 -0.40 -8.36 -0.68
N TYR A 25 -0.43 -7.06 -1.03
CA TYR A 25 -1.09 -6.57 -2.25
C TYR A 25 -0.28 -6.89 -3.50
N LEU A 26 1.03 -6.64 -3.42
CA LEU A 26 2.00 -6.92 -4.47
C LEU A 26 3.28 -7.40 -3.82
N ASN A 27 3.67 -8.64 -4.09
CA ASN A 27 4.78 -9.29 -3.39
C ASN A 27 6.09 -9.25 -4.19
N THR A 28 6.04 -9.07 -5.52
CA THR A 28 7.22 -9.03 -6.39
C THR A 28 7.04 -8.06 -7.56
N ILE A 29 8.08 -7.88 -8.39
CA ILE A 29 8.01 -7.05 -9.61
C ILE A 29 8.46 -7.83 -10.86
N ASN A 30 8.71 -9.15 -10.75
CA ASN A 30 9.09 -9.96 -11.91
C ASN A 30 7.85 -10.46 -12.66
N TYR A 31 7.23 -9.56 -13.41
CA TYR A 31 5.98 -9.83 -14.11
C TYR A 31 6.16 -9.98 -15.62
N ASN A 32 7.38 -10.34 -16.03
CA ASN A 32 7.83 -10.42 -17.41
C ASN A 32 7.25 -11.61 -18.20
N ASN A 33 6.13 -12.20 -17.78
CA ASN A 33 5.07 -12.74 -18.64
C ASN A 33 4.20 -13.73 -17.84
N GLN A 34 2.89 -13.45 -17.88
CA GLN A 34 1.79 -14.34 -17.51
C GLN A 34 1.52 -14.53 -16.01
N CYS A 35 0.22 -14.53 -15.73
CA CYS A 35 -0.46 -14.84 -14.48
C CYS A 35 -0.19 -16.23 -13.88
N ASN A 36 0.88 -16.89 -14.33
CA ASN A 36 1.14 -18.30 -14.17
C ASN A 36 2.47 -18.59 -13.47
N ASP A 37 3.20 -17.56 -13.00
CA ASP A 37 4.43 -17.80 -12.24
C ASP A 37 4.12 -18.08 -10.76
N VAL A 38 3.60 -19.29 -10.51
CA VAL A 38 3.23 -19.83 -9.18
C VAL A 38 4.46 -20.31 -8.40
N THR A 39 5.68 -19.96 -8.83
CA THR A 39 6.91 -20.49 -8.22
C THR A 39 7.28 -19.84 -6.87
N MET A 40 6.48 -18.88 -6.39
CA MET A 40 6.75 -18.15 -5.15
C MET A 40 5.88 -18.64 -3.99
N LEU A 41 6.52 -18.91 -2.84
CA LEU A 41 5.91 -19.42 -1.60
C LEU A 41 4.68 -18.60 -1.12
N TYR A 42 4.60 -17.32 -1.47
CA TYR A 42 3.54 -16.39 -1.05
C TYR A 42 2.71 -15.81 -2.21
N GLY A 43 2.83 -16.36 -3.42
CA GLY A 43 2.14 -15.85 -4.61
C GLY A 43 2.52 -14.39 -4.98
N PRO A 44 1.99 -13.86 -6.09
CA PRO A 44 2.34 -12.53 -6.60
C PRO A 44 1.67 -11.36 -5.85
N GLY A 45 0.69 -11.65 -4.99
CA GLY A 45 -0.10 -10.68 -4.22
C GLY A 45 -1.52 -10.50 -4.78
N ILE A 46 -2.48 -10.17 -3.91
CA ILE A 46 -3.92 -10.17 -4.25
C ILE A 46 -4.27 -9.21 -5.40
N VAL A 47 -3.61 -8.06 -5.49
CA VAL A 47 -3.90 -7.09 -6.57
C VAL A 47 -3.42 -7.64 -7.92
N TRP A 48 -2.31 -8.37 -7.92
CA TRP A 48 -1.82 -9.00 -9.13
C TRP A 48 -2.76 -10.12 -9.59
N GLU A 49 -3.23 -10.96 -8.67
CA GLU A 49 -4.18 -12.03 -8.97
C GLU A 49 -5.49 -11.49 -9.56
N ILE A 50 -6.02 -10.39 -9.01
CA ILE A 50 -7.21 -9.71 -9.55
C ILE A 50 -6.95 -9.18 -10.97
N LEU A 51 -5.84 -8.47 -11.18
CA LEU A 51 -5.49 -7.95 -12.51
C LEU A 51 -5.38 -9.08 -13.53
N CYS A 52 -4.82 -10.21 -13.11
CA CYS A 52 -4.68 -11.42 -13.90
C CYS A 52 -6.00 -12.08 -14.26
N ASP A 53 -6.88 -12.27 -13.29
CA ASP A 53 -8.23 -12.81 -13.52
C ASP A 53 -9.04 -11.89 -14.45
N MET A 54 -8.95 -10.57 -14.24
CA MET A 54 -9.58 -9.58 -15.12
C MET A 54 -9.04 -9.64 -16.54
N ALA A 55 -7.72 -9.71 -16.73
CA ALA A 55 -7.11 -9.77 -18.04
C ALA A 55 -7.51 -11.03 -18.81
N ASN A 56 -7.56 -12.18 -18.14
CA ASN A 56 -8.00 -13.43 -18.73
C ASN A 56 -9.49 -13.39 -19.14
N ARG A 57 -10.37 -12.88 -18.27
CA ARG A 57 -11.82 -12.81 -18.53
C ARG A 57 -12.18 -11.82 -19.63
N LEU A 58 -11.46 -10.71 -19.71
CA LEU A 58 -11.73 -9.61 -20.64
C LEU A 58 -10.85 -9.67 -21.90
N ASN A 59 -9.99 -10.68 -22.02
CA ASN A 59 -9.00 -10.82 -23.09
C ASN A 59 -8.18 -9.53 -23.29
N LEU A 60 -7.64 -8.99 -22.18
CA LEU A 60 -6.82 -7.78 -22.17
C LEU A 60 -5.34 -8.18 -22.21
N THR A 61 -4.58 -7.47 -23.03
CA THR A 61 -3.12 -7.55 -23.01
C THR A 61 -2.58 -6.35 -22.24
N TYR A 62 -1.60 -6.56 -21.37
CA TYR A 62 -0.94 -5.47 -20.65
C TYR A 62 0.56 -5.68 -20.57
N LYS A 63 1.30 -4.60 -20.31
CA LYS A 63 2.73 -4.62 -19.99
C LYS A 63 2.99 -3.76 -18.78
N ILE A 64 3.93 -4.17 -17.94
CA ILE A 64 4.38 -3.32 -16.85
C ILE A 64 5.41 -2.33 -17.37
N GLU A 65 5.25 -1.08 -16.95
CA GLU A 65 6.27 -0.06 -17.15
C GLU A 65 7.38 -0.25 -16.10
N ASN A 66 8.51 -0.82 -16.53
CA ASN A 66 9.70 -1.09 -15.71
C ASN A 66 10.48 0.19 -15.38
N VAL A 67 9.82 1.20 -14.85
CA VAL A 67 10.49 2.42 -14.41
C VAL A 67 10.37 2.53 -12.90
N GLU A 68 11.51 2.72 -12.23
CA GLU A 68 11.53 3.12 -10.83
C GLU A 68 10.64 4.35 -10.65
N VAL A 69 9.53 4.17 -9.95
CA VAL A 69 8.63 5.25 -9.56
C VAL A 69 8.86 5.57 -8.09
N GLU A 70 8.77 6.84 -7.74
CA GLU A 70 8.90 7.33 -6.36
C GLU A 70 7.65 6.99 -5.52
N GLY A 71 7.32 5.70 -5.44
CA GLY A 71 6.17 5.19 -4.72
C GLY A 71 4.83 5.66 -5.30
N TRP A 72 3.87 5.92 -4.41
CA TRP A 72 2.50 6.30 -4.77
C TRP A 72 2.43 7.66 -5.47
N GLY A 73 3.20 8.64 -5.00
CA GLY A 73 3.11 10.02 -5.45
C GLY A 73 2.20 10.90 -4.60
N LYS A 74 2.40 12.22 -4.75
CA LYS A 74 1.66 13.29 -4.06
C LYS A 74 1.08 14.26 -5.08
N ARG A 75 -0.04 14.88 -4.72
CA ARG A 75 -0.63 15.99 -5.47
C ARG A 75 0.05 17.29 -5.09
N PHE A 76 0.34 18.14 -6.07
CA PHE A 76 0.74 19.52 -5.88
C PHE A 76 -0.45 20.47 -6.08
N ASP A 77 -0.33 21.70 -5.59
CA ASP A 77 -1.39 22.73 -5.68
C ASP A 77 -1.75 23.11 -7.13
N ASN A 78 -0.87 22.81 -8.09
CA ASN A 78 -1.08 23.03 -9.52
C ASN A 78 -1.77 21.83 -10.22
N ASP A 79 -2.40 20.93 -9.46
CA ASP A 79 -3.07 19.71 -9.95
C ASP A 79 -2.16 18.67 -10.63
N THR A 80 -0.84 18.83 -10.51
CA THR A 80 0.10 17.80 -10.96
C THR A 80 0.35 16.75 -9.87
N TRP A 81 0.74 15.56 -10.30
CA TRP A 81 1.01 14.42 -9.42
C TRP A 81 2.40 13.87 -9.65
N THR A 82 3.07 13.42 -8.59
CA THR A 82 4.34 12.65 -8.69
C THR A 82 4.07 11.15 -8.63
N GLY A 83 5.14 10.32 -8.68
CA GLY A 83 5.05 8.88 -8.46
C GLY A 83 4.12 8.15 -9.44
N ALA A 84 3.53 7.04 -8.98
CA ALA A 84 2.62 6.23 -9.79
C ALA A 84 1.34 6.99 -10.20
N PHE A 85 0.77 7.82 -9.33
CA PHE A 85 -0.37 8.66 -9.69
C PHE A 85 -0.02 9.73 -10.74
N GLY A 86 1.20 10.27 -10.71
CA GLY A 86 1.75 11.13 -11.76
C GLY A 86 1.80 10.46 -13.11
N ARG A 87 2.19 9.18 -13.16
CA ARG A 87 2.19 8.40 -14.40
C ARG A 87 0.80 8.23 -14.99
N LEU A 88 -0.21 7.96 -14.14
CA LEU A 88 -1.60 7.91 -14.57
C LEU A 88 -2.06 9.27 -15.09
N ASN A 89 -1.81 10.33 -14.33
CA ASN A 89 -2.24 11.70 -14.66
C ASN A 89 -1.64 12.18 -15.99
N ASP A 90 -0.38 11.87 -16.24
CA ASP A 90 0.34 12.24 -17.46
C ASP A 90 -0.01 11.36 -18.68
N GLY A 91 -0.89 10.36 -18.52
CA GLY A 91 -1.21 9.38 -19.58
C GLY A 91 -0.04 8.46 -19.94
N LYS A 92 0.95 8.33 -19.05
CA LYS A 92 2.11 7.43 -19.22
C LYS A 92 1.77 5.99 -18.84
N ALA A 93 0.72 5.80 -18.02
CA ALA A 93 0.13 4.50 -17.70
C ALA A 93 -1.39 4.57 -17.79
N GLU A 94 -2.04 3.45 -18.10
CA GLU A 94 -3.51 3.32 -18.14
C GLU A 94 -4.07 2.68 -16.88
N ILE A 95 -3.27 1.85 -16.19
CA ILE A 95 -3.68 1.15 -14.96
C ILE A 95 -2.59 1.35 -13.90
N LEU A 96 -3.00 1.66 -12.67
CA LEU A 96 -2.14 1.59 -11.49
C LEU A 96 -2.55 0.35 -10.71
N ALA A 97 -1.64 -0.62 -10.62
CA ALA A 97 -1.84 -1.81 -9.81
C ALA A 97 -1.15 -1.59 -8.45
N GLY A 98 -1.93 -1.59 -7.37
CA GLY A 98 -1.43 -1.62 -6.00
C GLY A 98 -2.55 -1.46 -4.96
N GLY A 99 -2.24 -1.76 -3.69
CA GLY A 99 -3.13 -1.53 -2.55
C GLY A 99 -3.25 -0.05 -2.16
N SER A 100 -3.79 0.80 -3.05
CA SER A 100 -3.91 2.23 -2.79
C SER A 100 -5.09 2.52 -1.86
N MET A 101 -4.90 3.45 -0.94
CA MET A 101 -6.01 4.02 -0.17
C MET A 101 -6.76 5.05 -1.03
N MET A 102 -8.09 4.90 -1.06
CA MET A 102 -9.01 5.86 -1.67
C MET A 102 -9.11 7.10 -0.75
N THR A 103 -8.46 8.19 -1.13
CA THR A 103 -8.54 9.47 -0.41
C THR A 103 -9.39 10.47 -1.19
N PRO A 104 -9.97 11.50 -0.54
CA PRO A 104 -10.77 12.51 -1.24
C PRO A 104 -10.04 13.18 -2.41
N ASP A 105 -8.75 13.47 -2.27
CA ASP A 105 -7.97 14.10 -3.34
C ASP A 105 -7.70 13.15 -4.51
N ARG A 106 -7.50 11.85 -4.24
CA ARG A 106 -7.33 10.86 -5.29
C ARG A 106 -8.65 10.58 -6.03
N ASN A 107 -9.76 10.46 -5.30
CA ASN A 107 -11.08 10.21 -5.89
C ASN A 107 -11.58 11.38 -6.75
N LYS A 108 -11.07 12.59 -6.54
CA LYS A 108 -11.36 13.74 -7.42
C LYS A 108 -10.60 13.69 -8.75
N ALA A 109 -9.43 13.05 -8.78
CA ALA A 109 -8.51 13.05 -9.92
C ALA A 109 -8.51 11.74 -10.71
N PHE A 110 -8.84 10.61 -10.08
CA PHE A 110 -8.75 9.28 -10.67
C PHE A 110 -9.98 8.44 -10.37
N ASP A 111 -10.31 7.56 -11.31
CA ASP A 111 -11.32 6.52 -11.10
C ASP A 111 -10.67 5.30 -10.43
N PHE A 112 -11.34 4.77 -9.41
CA PHE A 112 -10.93 3.56 -8.70
C PHE A 112 -11.88 2.41 -9.04
N SER A 113 -11.37 1.18 -8.96
CA SER A 113 -12.25 0.01 -8.89
C SER A 113 -13.04 0.03 -7.59
N ASP A 114 -14.02 -0.87 -7.48
CA ASP A 114 -14.59 -1.19 -6.18
C ASP A 114 -13.47 -1.61 -5.20
N PRO A 115 -13.57 -1.20 -3.91
CA PRO A 115 -12.54 -1.51 -2.94
C PRO A 115 -12.45 -3.02 -2.72
N ILE A 116 -11.23 -3.55 -2.83
CA ILE A 116 -10.93 -4.97 -2.55
C ILE A 116 -11.03 -5.33 -1.05
N GLY A 117 -11.09 -4.31 -0.19
CA GLY A 117 -11.28 -4.47 1.25
C GLY A 117 -11.28 -3.13 1.97
N TYR A 118 -11.82 -3.13 3.18
CA TYR A 118 -11.79 -1.99 4.08
C TYR A 118 -10.69 -2.19 5.12
N GLN A 119 -9.96 -1.12 5.43
CA GLN A 119 -8.92 -1.14 6.45
C GLN A 119 -9.20 -0.09 7.51
N SER A 120 -9.06 -0.51 8.76
CA SER A 120 -8.93 0.39 9.90
C SER A 120 -7.46 0.65 10.17
N SER A 121 -7.12 1.85 10.63
CA SER A 121 -5.83 2.08 11.26
C SER A 121 -5.72 1.27 12.54
N SER A 122 -4.56 0.70 12.80
CA SER A 122 -4.31 -0.12 13.98
C SER A 122 -2.92 0.15 14.54
N ILE A 123 -2.76 -0.19 15.81
CA ILE A 123 -1.52 0.02 16.55
C ILE A 123 -0.79 -1.32 16.66
N LEU A 124 0.41 -1.38 16.10
CA LEU A 124 1.38 -2.44 16.34
C LEU A 124 2.25 -2.06 17.53
N ILE A 125 2.30 -2.94 18.53
CA ILE A 125 3.16 -2.83 19.70
C ILE A 125 3.92 -4.13 19.90
N LYS A 126 5.16 -4.02 20.38
CA LYS A 126 5.89 -5.18 20.88
C LYS A 126 5.36 -5.53 22.26
N VAL A 127 4.75 -6.71 22.40
CA VAL A 127 4.24 -7.19 23.69
C VAL A 127 5.38 -7.81 24.50
N PRO A 128 5.70 -7.33 25.71
CA PRO A 128 6.67 -7.98 26.59
C PRO A 128 6.17 -9.37 27.00
N ARG A 129 7.05 -10.37 27.07
CA ARG A 129 6.73 -11.78 27.41
C ARG A 129 6.16 -12.02 28.84
N ARG A 130 5.77 -11.00 29.62
CA ARG A 130 5.33 -11.14 31.02
C ARG A 130 3.80 -11.11 31.17
N GLU A 131 3.32 -11.87 32.16
CA GLU A 131 1.98 -12.47 32.30
C GLU A 131 0.76 -11.52 32.42
N ASN A 132 0.90 -10.20 32.41
CA ASN A 132 -0.25 -9.28 32.55
C ASN A 132 -0.33 -8.25 31.43
N PHE A 133 -0.85 -8.69 30.29
CA PHE A 133 -0.99 -7.94 29.04
C PHE A 133 -1.82 -6.65 29.16
N VAL A 134 -2.99 -6.72 29.79
CA VAL A 134 -3.95 -5.59 29.84
C VAL A 134 -3.46 -4.45 30.74
N ALA A 135 -2.91 -4.79 31.91
CA ALA A 135 -2.40 -3.79 32.87
C ALA A 135 -1.18 -3.04 32.32
N GLN A 136 -0.30 -3.73 31.57
CA GLN A 136 0.85 -3.10 30.92
C GLN A 136 0.41 -2.18 29.77
N MET A 137 -0.49 -2.63 28.90
CA MET A 137 -0.98 -1.80 27.81
C MET A 137 -1.58 -0.46 28.31
N LEU A 138 -2.37 -0.49 29.40
CA LEU A 138 -2.94 0.72 30.00
C LEU A 138 -1.90 1.58 30.73
N ALA A 139 -0.90 0.97 31.38
CA ALA A 139 0.15 1.69 32.10
C ALA A 139 1.16 2.37 31.17
N TYR A 140 1.48 1.76 30.03
CA TYR A 140 2.51 2.23 29.10
C TYR A 140 1.98 3.11 27.95
N ALA A 141 0.68 3.06 27.63
CA ALA A 141 0.08 3.83 26.54
C ALA A 141 0.27 5.36 26.64
N PHE A 142 0.55 5.89 27.84
CA PHE A 142 0.72 7.33 28.06
C PHE A 142 2.16 7.84 27.91
N GLY A 143 3.14 6.98 27.61
CA GLY A 143 4.56 7.36 27.46
C GLY A 143 5.23 6.96 26.14
N TRP A 144 4.49 6.41 25.18
CA TRP A 144 5.05 5.88 23.94
C TRP A 144 5.42 6.94 22.91
N LYS A 145 6.52 6.69 22.21
CA LYS A 145 6.81 7.33 20.93
C LYS A 145 5.99 6.62 19.86
N ALA A 146 5.18 7.38 19.13
CA ALA A 146 4.36 6.85 18.06
C ALA A 146 5.07 7.03 16.72
N PHE A 147 4.91 6.08 15.82
CA PHE A 147 5.43 6.13 14.47
C PHE A 147 4.29 5.87 13.49
N THR A 148 4.32 6.47 12.32
CA THR A 148 3.34 6.18 11.26
C THR A 148 3.95 6.42 9.88
N ASP A 149 3.51 5.65 8.89
CA ASP A 149 3.80 5.86 7.47
C ASP A 149 2.70 6.69 6.77
N ASP A 150 1.65 7.08 7.50
CA ASP A 150 0.50 7.83 7.00
C ASP A 150 0.59 9.33 7.37
N PRO A 151 0.79 10.22 6.37
CA PRO A 151 0.90 11.67 6.59
C PRO A 151 -0.38 12.33 7.13
N GLU A 152 -1.57 11.75 6.94
CA GLU A 152 -2.80 12.29 7.53
C GLU A 152 -2.88 11.97 9.01
N PHE A 153 -2.52 10.75 9.40
CA PHE A 153 -2.45 10.34 10.80
C PHE A 153 -1.41 11.14 11.59
N SER A 154 -0.27 11.50 10.98
CA SER A 154 0.74 12.30 11.66
C SER A 154 0.22 13.66 12.11
N LYS A 155 -0.71 14.28 11.35
CA LYS A 155 -1.31 15.58 11.71
C LYS A 155 -2.21 15.52 12.94
N ILE A 156 -2.77 14.34 13.25
CA ILE A 156 -3.72 14.14 14.36
C ILE A 156 -2.99 13.91 15.68
N ILE A 157 -1.79 13.29 15.64
CA ILE A 157 -1.09 12.80 16.84
C ILE A 157 0.02 13.78 17.29
N THR A 158 0.40 14.76 16.45
CA THR A 158 1.47 15.74 16.72
C THR A 158 1.28 16.61 17.97
N ASP A 159 0.07 16.70 18.52
CA ASP A 159 -0.21 17.65 19.61
C ASP A 159 0.23 17.17 21.00
N ARG A 160 0.58 15.88 21.20
CA ARG A 160 0.83 15.37 22.58
C ARG A 160 1.98 14.40 22.82
N ASN A 161 2.67 13.86 21.82
CA ASN A 161 3.90 13.07 22.00
C ASN A 161 4.70 13.02 20.69
N LEU A 162 6.02 12.82 20.77
CA LEU A 162 6.91 12.77 19.60
C LEU A 162 6.47 11.67 18.62
N VAL A 163 5.84 12.09 17.50
CA VAL A 163 5.51 11.21 16.38
C VAL A 163 6.62 11.31 15.35
N ILE A 164 7.28 10.19 15.03
CA ILE A 164 8.29 10.15 13.97
C ILE A 164 7.68 9.47 12.75
N LEU A 165 7.68 10.18 11.63
CA LEU A 165 7.33 9.60 10.35
C LEU A 165 8.40 8.60 9.95
N VAL A 166 7.98 7.38 9.64
CA VAL A 166 8.84 6.38 9.00
C VAL A 166 8.52 6.36 7.51
N ASP A 167 9.55 6.18 6.71
CA ASP A 167 9.51 6.14 5.25
C ASP A 167 8.89 4.85 4.70
N SER A 168 8.87 3.77 5.48
CA SER A 168 8.27 2.48 5.10
C SER A 168 7.67 1.70 6.27
N LEU A 169 6.79 0.74 5.94
CA LEU A 169 6.21 -0.20 6.88
C LEU A 169 7.28 -1.08 7.55
N GLU A 170 8.26 -1.56 6.77
CA GLU A 170 9.37 -2.38 7.24
C GLU A 170 10.22 -1.62 8.27
N ASN A 171 10.54 -0.36 7.98
CA ASN A 171 11.30 0.51 8.90
C ASN A 171 10.49 0.81 10.17
N GLY A 172 9.17 0.98 10.06
CA GLY A 172 8.26 1.10 11.20
C GLY A 172 8.28 -0.11 12.13
N ILE A 173 8.25 -1.32 11.56
CA ILE A 173 8.31 -2.58 12.31
C ILE A 173 9.67 -2.75 12.98
N GLN A 174 10.76 -2.59 12.24
CA GLN A 174 12.11 -2.66 12.81
C GLN A 174 12.30 -1.66 13.96
N THR A 175 11.73 -0.46 13.81
CA THR A 175 11.74 0.55 14.88
C THR A 175 10.98 0.03 16.11
N VAL A 176 9.77 -0.51 15.97
CA VAL A 176 9.04 -1.07 17.13
C VAL A 176 9.78 -2.25 17.77
N GLN A 177 10.49 -3.06 17.00
CA GLN A 177 11.24 -4.20 17.51
C GLN A 177 12.48 -3.79 18.33
N GLN A 178 13.17 -2.72 17.91
CA GLN A 178 14.34 -2.17 18.59
C GLN A 178 14.00 -1.48 19.91
N PHE A 179 12.79 -0.94 20.04
CA PHE A 179 12.33 -0.25 21.25
C PHE A 179 11.60 -1.24 22.16
N ASP A 180 12.23 -1.63 23.26
CA ASP A 180 11.79 -2.64 24.24
C ASP A 180 10.44 -2.32 24.91
N GLY A 181 9.34 -2.43 24.17
CA GLY A 181 7.97 -2.14 24.64
C GLY A 181 7.60 -0.65 24.75
N ASN A 182 8.47 0.26 24.29
CA ASN A 182 8.29 1.72 24.43
C ASN A 182 7.95 2.45 23.12
N ALA A 183 7.63 1.71 22.06
CA ALA A 183 7.24 2.25 20.77
C ALA A 183 5.96 1.59 20.25
N ALA A 184 5.18 2.38 19.54
CA ALA A 184 3.98 1.94 18.84
C ALA A 184 4.03 2.42 17.40
N PHE A 185 3.68 1.54 16.47
CA PHE A 185 3.60 1.88 15.05
C PHE A 185 2.14 1.82 14.59
N VAL A 186 1.65 2.91 14.04
CA VAL A 186 0.30 3.04 13.51
C VAL A 186 0.34 2.81 12.01
N ALA A 187 -0.33 1.74 11.56
CA ALA A 187 -0.41 1.38 10.15
C ALA A 187 -1.75 0.68 9.84
N PRO A 188 -2.12 0.53 8.55
CA PRO A 188 -3.33 -0.19 8.16
C PRO A 188 -3.32 -1.65 8.65
N SER A 189 -4.42 -2.08 9.26
CA SER A 189 -4.53 -3.37 9.96
C SER A 189 -4.24 -4.60 9.11
N GLY A 190 -4.61 -4.58 7.81
CA GLY A 190 -4.35 -5.70 6.91
C GLY A 190 -2.86 -5.91 6.61
N ARG A 191 -2.05 -4.85 6.63
CA ARG A 191 -0.59 -4.95 6.45
C ARG A 191 0.09 -5.52 7.71
N LEU A 192 -0.36 -5.09 8.89
CA LEU A 192 0.19 -5.54 10.18
C LEU A 192 -0.01 -7.04 10.42
N ARG A 193 -1.17 -7.59 10.06
CA ARG A 193 -1.49 -9.01 10.29
C ARG A 193 -0.59 -9.98 9.54
N VAL A 194 -0.23 -9.65 8.31
CA VAL A 194 0.56 -10.54 7.44
C VAL A 194 2.01 -10.64 7.92
N LEU A 195 2.57 -9.53 8.40
CA LEU A 195 3.96 -9.49 8.84
C LEU A 195 4.14 -10.04 10.26
N ALA A 196 3.14 -9.89 11.14
CA ALA A 196 3.17 -10.48 12.48
C ALA A 196 3.12 -12.02 12.47
N SER A 197 2.70 -12.64 11.37
CA SER A 197 2.76 -14.10 11.19
C SER A 197 4.08 -14.63 10.61
N LEU A 198 5.06 -13.75 10.34
CA LEU A 198 6.37 -14.11 9.77
C LEU A 198 7.48 -14.28 10.84
N GLU A 199 7.18 -14.03 12.11
CA GLU A 199 8.08 -14.24 13.27
C GLU A 199 7.63 -15.44 14.13
#